data_AF-A0A7I7R4M9-F1
#
_entry.id   AF-A0A7I7R4M9-F1
#
_cell.length_a   1.000
_cell.length_b   1.000
_cell.length_c   1.000
_cell.angle_alpha   90.00
_cell.angle_beta   90.00
_cell.angle_gamma   90.00
#
_symmetry.space_group_name_H-M   'P 1'
#
loop_
_entity.id
_entity.type
_entity.pdbx_description
1 polymer ?
#
loop_
_entity_poly.entity_id
_entity_poly.type
_entity_poly.pdbx_seq_one_letter_code
_entity_poly.pdbx_strand_id
1 'polypeptide(L)'
;MFAAMLISLGVVFLAELGDKSQLITLTYALRHRWWVVLGGVSIAAFAIHGISVTVGHFLGLTLPARPISAIAGVAFIGFAAWTWRERITSTPGETQIREPRFVLLAVVSSVLLAELGDKTMLATVALASDRNWLGVWLGATAGMVLADAVAIAAGTVLHRRLPEHLLHTAAGLLFLSCGLWILFDEALDWRPVAIASIVAVVAMALGTALWRASLRRSGLAAGEGPTAQQQIPPTAV
;
A
#
# COMPACT_ATOMS: atom_id res chain seq x y z
N MET A 1 -8.30 -8.60 -19.78
CA MET A 1 -7.36 -7.44 -19.77
C MET A 1 -7.80 -6.37 -18.77
N PHE A 2 -8.96 -5.72 -18.96
CA PHE A 2 -9.41 -4.61 -18.10
C PHE A 2 -9.51 -4.95 -16.61
N ALA A 3 -10.09 -6.10 -16.25
CA ALA A 3 -10.16 -6.54 -14.85
C ALA A 3 -8.76 -6.72 -14.23
N ALA A 4 -7.81 -7.31 -14.96
CA ALA A 4 -6.44 -7.48 -14.49
C ALA A 4 -5.76 -6.12 -14.24
N MET A 5 -6.01 -5.14 -15.10
CA MET A 5 -5.53 -3.77 -14.95
C MET A 5 -6.10 -3.08 -13.71
N LEU A 6 -7.42 -3.18 -13.48
CA LEU A 6 -8.02 -2.57 -12.28
C LEU A 6 -7.58 -3.25 -10.98
N ILE A 7 -7.44 -4.59 -11.00
CA ILE A 7 -6.97 -5.35 -9.84
C ILE A 7 -5.52 -4.99 -9.53
N SER A 8 -4.62 -5.03 -10.51
CA SER A 8 -3.21 -4.69 -10.26
C SER A 8 -3.03 -3.21 -9.91
N LEU A 9 -3.81 -2.30 -10.51
CA LEU A 9 -3.84 -0.91 -10.12
C LEU A 9 -4.22 -0.76 -8.65
N GLY A 10 -5.32 -1.37 -8.21
CA GLY A 10 -5.75 -1.28 -6.82
C GLY A 10 -4.77 -1.92 -5.84
N VAL A 11 -4.23 -3.10 -6.19
CA VAL A 11 -3.25 -3.81 -5.37
C VAL A 11 -1.96 -3.03 -5.23
N VAL A 12 -1.35 -2.59 -6.34
CA VAL A 12 -0.08 -1.84 -6.29
C VAL A 12 -0.29 -0.47 -5.67
N PHE A 13 -1.35 0.26 -6.04
CA PHE A 13 -1.65 1.55 -5.43
C PHE A 13 -1.76 1.45 -3.92
N LEU A 14 -2.52 0.49 -3.39
CA LEU A 14 -2.70 0.37 -1.95
C LEU A 14 -1.45 -0.17 -1.24
N ALA A 15 -0.68 -1.03 -1.91
CA ALA A 15 0.57 -1.58 -1.39
C ALA A 15 1.68 -0.54 -1.28
N GLU A 16 1.73 0.39 -2.24
CA GLU A 16 2.72 1.48 -2.31
C GLU A 16 2.46 2.57 -1.27
N LEU A 17 1.20 2.74 -0.90
CA LEU A 17 0.78 3.78 0.01
C LEU A 17 1.39 3.57 1.42
N GLY A 18 2.25 4.51 1.81
CA GLY A 18 2.94 4.55 3.10
C GLY A 18 4.30 3.87 3.10
N ASP A 19 4.83 3.50 1.93
CA ASP A 19 6.10 2.78 1.83
C ASP A 19 7.35 3.70 1.87
N LYS A 20 8.50 3.08 2.07
CA LYS A 20 9.83 3.70 2.12
C LYS A 20 10.20 4.34 0.78
N SER A 21 9.92 3.68 -0.33
CA SER A 21 10.08 4.21 -1.69
C SER A 21 9.28 5.50 -1.87
N GLN A 22 8.05 5.54 -1.36
CA GLN A 22 7.20 6.73 -1.38
C GLN A 22 7.79 7.89 -0.54
N LEU A 23 8.42 7.61 0.61
CA LEU A 23 9.14 8.64 1.39
C LEU A 23 10.38 9.17 0.66
N ILE A 24 11.11 8.31 -0.06
CA ILE A 24 12.23 8.71 -0.92
C ILE A 24 11.71 9.64 -2.03
N THR A 25 10.64 9.24 -2.72
CA THR A 25 9.97 10.01 -3.76
C THR A 25 9.55 11.39 -3.25
N LEU A 26 8.90 11.45 -2.08
CA LEU A 26 8.49 12.70 -1.46
C LEU A 26 9.69 13.59 -1.14
N THR A 27 10.78 13.02 -0.62
CA THR A 27 12.00 13.77 -0.28
C THR A 27 12.61 14.43 -1.53
N TYR A 28 12.64 13.72 -2.66
CA TYR A 28 13.05 14.29 -3.94
C TYR A 28 12.09 15.38 -4.43
N ALA A 29 10.77 15.17 -4.30
CA ALA A 29 9.76 16.13 -4.76
C ALA A 29 9.71 17.43 -3.94
N LEU A 30 10.20 17.41 -2.69
CA LEU A 30 10.36 18.61 -1.86
C LEU A 30 11.59 19.46 -2.28
N ARG A 31 12.59 18.85 -2.92
CA ARG A 31 13.84 19.54 -3.33
C ARG A 31 13.89 19.85 -4.83
N HIS A 32 13.09 19.16 -5.63
CA HIS A 32 13.12 19.25 -7.09
C HIS A 32 11.70 19.35 -7.67
N ARG A 33 11.63 19.67 -8.97
CA ARG A 33 10.36 19.82 -9.69
C ARG A 33 9.58 18.51 -9.69
N TRP A 34 8.34 18.54 -9.19
CA TRP A 34 7.51 17.34 -9.00
C TRP A 34 7.34 16.49 -10.27
N TRP A 35 7.23 17.09 -11.45
CA TRP A 35 7.09 16.36 -12.72
C TRP A 35 8.36 15.61 -13.13
N VAL A 36 9.54 16.10 -12.74
CA VAL A 36 10.82 15.39 -12.98
C VAL A 36 10.91 14.15 -12.09
N VAL A 37 10.48 14.29 -10.83
CA VAL A 37 10.44 13.18 -9.87
C VAL A 37 9.42 12.15 -10.29
N LEU A 38 8.19 12.56 -10.62
CA LEU A 38 7.13 11.67 -11.09
C LEU A 38 7.50 10.98 -12.42
N GLY A 39 8.22 11.68 -13.31
CA GLY A 39 8.79 11.07 -14.51
C GLY A 39 9.83 9.99 -14.20
N GLY A 40 10.70 10.23 -13.22
CA GLY A 40 11.68 9.23 -12.76
C GLY A 40 11.00 8.00 -12.12
N VAL A 41 10.03 8.23 -11.24
CA VAL A 41 9.17 7.16 -10.67
C VAL A 41 8.50 6.36 -11.78
N SER A 42 7.91 7.04 -12.78
CA SER A 42 7.20 6.36 -13.87
C SER A 42 8.11 5.44 -14.67
N ILE A 43 9.35 5.87 -14.94
CA ILE A 43 10.36 5.06 -15.63
C ILE A 43 10.76 3.85 -14.78
N ALA A 44 11.01 4.06 -13.48
CA ALA A 44 11.37 2.99 -12.56
C ALA A 44 10.23 1.96 -12.42
N ALA A 45 9.00 2.43 -12.20
CA ALA A 45 7.78 1.63 -12.10
C ALA A 45 7.56 0.79 -13.36
N PHE A 46 7.66 1.41 -14.54
CA PHE A 46 7.50 0.72 -15.81
C PHE A 46 8.53 -0.40 -15.99
N ALA A 47 9.79 -0.15 -15.62
CA ALA A 47 10.87 -1.14 -15.69
C ALA A 47 10.67 -2.28 -14.69
N ILE A 48 10.41 -1.98 -13.42
CA ILE A 48 10.30 -3.00 -12.37
C ILE A 48 9.07 -3.88 -12.54
N HIS A 49 7.93 -3.29 -12.90
CA HIS A 49 6.74 -4.06 -13.21
C HIS A 49 6.88 -4.80 -14.53
N GLY A 50 7.62 -4.27 -15.50
CA GLY A 50 7.95 -4.98 -16.73
C GLY A 50 8.73 -6.27 -16.45
N ILE A 51 9.75 -6.20 -15.59
CA ILE A 51 10.51 -7.38 -15.13
C ILE A 51 9.59 -8.35 -14.40
N SER A 52 8.79 -7.84 -13.44
CA SER A 52 7.88 -8.66 -12.64
C SER A 52 6.86 -9.40 -13.49
N VAL A 53 6.25 -8.71 -14.45
CA VAL A 53 5.26 -9.28 -15.36
C VAL A 53 5.89 -10.29 -16.30
N THR A 54 7.10 -10.03 -16.78
CA THR A 54 7.85 -10.98 -17.60
C THR A 54 8.06 -12.29 -16.83
N VAL A 55 8.58 -12.20 -15.60
CA VAL A 55 8.78 -13.36 -14.72
C VAL A 55 7.46 -14.08 -14.45
N GLY A 56 6.42 -13.36 -14.02
CA GLY A 56 5.11 -13.93 -13.74
C GLY A 56 4.49 -14.62 -14.94
N HIS A 57 4.52 -13.98 -16.11
CA HIS A 57 3.99 -14.55 -17.35
C HIS A 57 4.68 -15.87 -17.70
N PHE A 58 6.02 -15.92 -17.67
CA PHE A 58 6.74 -17.16 -17.98
C PHE A 58 6.54 -18.25 -16.92
N LEU A 59 6.40 -17.90 -15.64
CA LEU A 59 6.02 -18.86 -14.59
C LEU A 59 4.62 -19.45 -14.87
N GLY A 60 3.66 -18.60 -15.26
CA GLY A 60 2.30 -19.02 -15.64
C GLY A 60 2.23 -19.94 -16.85
N LEU A 61 3.17 -19.80 -17.79
CA LEU A 61 3.25 -20.66 -18.98
C LEU A 61 3.95 -22.00 -18.70
N THR A 62 4.80 -22.07 -17.68
CA THR A 62 5.69 -23.23 -17.46
C THR A 62 5.25 -24.12 -16.32
N LEU A 63 4.64 -23.56 -15.28
CA LEU A 63 4.24 -24.29 -14.08
C LEU A 63 2.73 -24.59 -14.09
N PRO A 64 2.28 -25.68 -13.43
CA PRO A 64 0.85 -25.96 -13.32
C PRO A 64 0.13 -24.89 -12.46
N ALA A 65 -1.14 -24.59 -12.79
CA ALA A 65 -1.89 -23.51 -12.14
C ALA A 65 -2.06 -23.67 -10.62
N ARG A 66 -2.28 -24.89 -10.12
CA ARG A 66 -2.49 -25.16 -8.68
C ARG A 66 -1.28 -24.84 -7.78
N PRO A 67 -0.06 -25.32 -8.06
CA PRO A 67 1.10 -24.95 -7.25
C PRO A 67 1.44 -23.46 -7.35
N ILE A 68 1.27 -22.82 -8.53
CA ILE A 68 1.48 -21.37 -8.67
C ILE A 68 0.51 -20.61 -7.77
N SER A 69 -0.79 -20.88 -7.86
CA SER A 69 -1.81 -20.23 -7.04
C SER A 69 -1.60 -20.52 -5.55
N ALA A 70 -1.21 -21.74 -5.16
CA ALA A 70 -0.89 -22.05 -3.77
C ALA A 70 0.27 -21.17 -3.24
N ILE A 71 1.37 -21.07 -3.99
CA ILE A 71 2.52 -20.23 -3.63
C ILE A 71 2.12 -18.75 -3.59
N ALA A 72 1.36 -18.28 -4.58
CA ALA A 72 0.87 -16.91 -4.64
C ALA A 72 -0.04 -16.58 -3.45
N GLY A 73 -1.00 -17.44 -3.12
CA GLY A 73 -1.90 -17.26 -1.98
C GLY A 73 -1.15 -17.17 -0.66
N VAL A 74 -0.19 -18.08 -0.43
CA VAL A 74 0.69 -18.06 0.75
C VAL A 74 1.56 -16.79 0.77
N ALA A 75 2.13 -16.39 -0.37
CA ALA A 75 2.94 -15.19 -0.47
C ALA A 75 2.13 -13.92 -0.12
N PHE A 76 0.91 -13.79 -0.64
CA PHE A 76 0.00 -12.69 -0.32
C PHE A 76 -0.38 -12.63 1.17
N ILE A 77 -0.64 -13.78 1.80
CA ILE A 77 -0.85 -13.83 3.26
C ILE A 77 0.44 -13.42 4.00
N GLY A 78 1.60 -13.85 3.52
CA GLY A 78 2.90 -13.42 4.01
C GLY A 78 3.11 -11.91 3.91
N PHE A 79 2.73 -11.28 2.79
CA PHE A 79 2.80 -9.83 2.60
C PHE A 79 1.86 -9.08 3.52
N ALA A 80 0.67 -9.62 3.81
CA ALA A 80 -0.23 -9.05 4.81
C ALA A 80 0.43 -9.00 6.20
N ALA A 81 1.03 -10.12 6.62
CA ALA A 81 1.76 -10.20 7.88
C ALA A 81 3.00 -9.29 7.91
N TRP A 82 3.76 -9.24 6.81
CA TRP A 82 4.92 -8.36 6.65
C TRP A 82 4.52 -6.89 6.78
N THR A 83 3.47 -6.47 6.07
CA THR A 83 2.95 -5.10 6.07
C THR A 83 2.51 -4.67 7.47
N TRP A 84 1.84 -5.56 8.22
CA TRP A 84 1.47 -5.25 9.62
C TRP A 84 2.65 -5.23 10.58
N ARG A 85 3.72 -6.00 10.31
CA ARG A 85 4.95 -5.94 11.11
C ARG A 85 5.69 -4.64 10.89
N GLU A 86 5.82 -4.19 9.63
CA GLU A 86 6.56 -2.97 9.29
C GLU A 86 6.04 -1.73 10.03
N ARG A 87 4.71 -1.64 10.21
CA ARG A 87 4.05 -0.63 11.06
C ARG A 87 4.71 -0.43 12.43
N ILE A 88 5.28 -1.47 13.03
CA ILE A 88 5.83 -1.43 14.40
C ILE A 88 7.29 -0.93 14.39
N THR A 89 7.99 -1.07 13.27
CA THR A 89 9.45 -0.89 13.15
C THR A 89 9.88 0.37 12.38
N SER A 90 8.95 1.15 11.85
CA SER A 90 9.25 2.36 11.07
C SER A 90 9.79 3.50 11.94
N THR A 91 11.10 3.54 12.16
CA THR A 91 11.80 4.75 12.61
C THR A 91 12.26 5.52 11.37
N PRO A 92 11.92 6.81 11.19
CA PRO A 92 12.39 7.59 10.04
C PRO A 92 13.92 7.70 10.10
N GLY A 93 14.62 6.91 9.29
CA GLY A 93 16.04 7.09 9.07
C GLY A 93 16.25 8.31 8.17
N GLU A 94 17.04 9.27 8.63
CA GLU A 94 17.53 10.37 7.78
C GLU A 94 18.43 9.79 6.69
N THR A 95 17.87 9.48 5.52
CA THR A 95 18.67 9.22 4.33
C THR A 95 19.16 10.56 3.80
N GLN A 96 20.45 10.86 4.02
CA GLN A 96 21.12 12.00 3.41
C GLN A 96 21.17 11.82 1.89
N ILE A 97 20.20 12.40 1.19
CA ILE A 97 20.23 12.51 -0.26
C ILE A 97 21.27 13.56 -0.65
N ARG A 98 22.45 13.11 -1.08
CA ARG A 98 23.50 13.97 -1.65
C ARG A 98 22.99 14.55 -2.97
N GLU A 99 23.17 15.86 -3.19
CA GLU A 99 22.64 16.52 -4.40
C GLU A 99 23.25 15.92 -5.68
N PRO A 100 22.46 15.16 -6.46
CA PRO A 100 22.97 14.53 -7.66
C PRO A 100 22.92 15.53 -8.83
N ARG A 101 23.97 15.52 -9.67
CA ARG A 101 24.02 16.32 -10.90
C ARG A 101 22.88 15.97 -11.87
N PHE A 102 22.36 14.74 -11.81
CA PHE A 102 21.25 14.26 -12.62
C PHE A 102 20.11 13.74 -11.74
N VAL A 103 19.17 14.62 -11.40
CA VAL A 103 18.04 14.32 -10.51
C VAL A 103 17.20 13.15 -11.02
N LEU A 104 16.86 13.13 -12.32
CA LEU A 104 16.05 12.06 -12.91
C LEU A 104 16.68 10.69 -12.69
N LEU A 105 17.97 10.56 -12.98
CA LEU A 105 18.71 9.30 -12.83
C LEU A 105 18.76 8.87 -11.36
N ALA A 106 18.98 9.82 -10.45
CA ALA A 106 19.00 9.55 -9.01
C ALA A 106 17.64 9.06 -8.49
N VAL A 107 16.53 9.64 -8.97
CA VAL A 107 15.17 9.17 -8.63
C VAL A 107 14.96 7.77 -9.18
N VAL A 108 15.22 7.55 -10.48
CA VAL A 108 15.06 6.24 -11.13
C VAL A 108 15.85 5.17 -10.39
N SER A 109 17.13 5.43 -10.10
CA SER A 109 17.99 4.47 -9.41
C SER A 109 17.51 4.19 -7.98
N SER A 110 17.09 5.23 -7.25
CA SER A 110 16.69 5.06 -5.84
C SER A 110 15.38 4.30 -5.72
N VAL A 111 14.41 4.60 -6.59
CA VAL A 111 13.13 3.88 -6.64
C VAL A 111 13.35 2.44 -7.11
N LEU A 112 14.15 2.20 -8.16
CA LEU A 112 14.49 0.83 -8.58
C LEU A 112 15.13 0.02 -7.45
N LEU A 113 16.09 0.60 -6.72
CA LEU A 113 16.75 -0.09 -5.61
C LEU A 113 15.80 -0.34 -4.44
N ALA A 114 14.88 0.58 -4.16
CA ALA A 114 13.92 0.43 -3.09
C ALA A 114 12.85 -0.64 -3.41
N GLU A 115 12.43 -0.73 -4.66
CA GLU A 115 11.37 -1.63 -5.13
C GLU A 115 11.90 -3.02 -5.55
N LEU A 116 13.21 -3.19 -5.72
CA LEU A 116 13.81 -4.45 -6.14
C LEU A 116 13.65 -5.53 -5.06
N GLY A 117 12.78 -6.49 -5.35
CA GLY A 117 12.47 -7.60 -4.45
C GLY A 117 11.44 -7.26 -3.38
N ASP A 118 10.75 -6.12 -3.50
CA ASP A 118 9.72 -5.74 -2.55
C ASP A 118 8.37 -6.47 -2.77
N LYS A 119 7.46 -6.34 -1.80
CA LYS A 119 6.11 -6.93 -1.82
C LYS A 119 5.32 -6.55 -3.08
N THR A 120 5.48 -5.33 -3.60
CA THR A 120 4.84 -4.85 -4.83
C THR A 120 5.32 -5.65 -6.05
N MET A 121 6.63 -5.92 -6.14
CA MET A 121 7.25 -6.73 -7.18
C MET A 121 6.71 -8.16 -7.14
N LEU A 122 6.73 -8.79 -5.97
CA LEU A 122 6.26 -10.17 -5.80
C LEU A 122 4.74 -10.30 -6.04
N ALA A 123 3.94 -9.32 -5.61
CA ALA A 123 2.52 -9.27 -5.91
C ALA A 123 2.27 -9.15 -7.43
N THR A 124 3.06 -8.33 -8.13
CA THR A 124 2.98 -8.17 -9.58
C THR A 124 3.32 -9.47 -10.31
N VAL A 125 4.36 -10.19 -9.87
CA VAL A 125 4.72 -11.52 -10.40
C VAL A 125 3.55 -12.50 -10.24
N ALA A 126 2.99 -12.59 -9.04
CA ALA A 126 1.89 -13.51 -8.73
C ALA A 126 0.59 -13.15 -9.47
N LEU A 127 0.31 -11.86 -9.68
CA LEU A 127 -0.84 -11.46 -10.50
C LEU A 127 -0.63 -11.80 -11.97
N ALA A 128 0.58 -11.63 -12.51
CA ALA A 128 0.89 -11.86 -13.92
C ALA A 128 0.99 -13.34 -14.30
N SER A 129 1.13 -14.26 -13.34
CA SER A 129 1.19 -15.71 -13.62
C SER A 129 -0.17 -16.33 -13.93
N ASP A 130 -1.27 -15.73 -13.47
CA ASP A 130 -2.62 -16.24 -13.75
C ASP A 130 -3.51 -15.23 -14.51
N ARG A 131 -3.15 -13.94 -14.51
CA ARG A 131 -3.92 -12.89 -15.18
C ARG A 131 -3.22 -12.41 -16.46
N ASN A 132 -3.96 -11.67 -17.28
CA ASN A 132 -3.43 -11.09 -18.50
C ASN A 132 -2.24 -10.14 -18.21
N TRP A 133 -1.06 -10.53 -18.69
CA TRP A 133 0.22 -9.86 -18.42
C TRP A 133 0.22 -8.36 -18.77
N LEU A 134 -0.33 -7.97 -19.94
CA LEU A 134 -0.44 -6.57 -20.37
C LEU A 134 -1.29 -5.75 -19.40
N GLY A 135 -2.45 -6.28 -19.02
CA GLY A 135 -3.33 -5.64 -18.04
C GLY A 135 -2.62 -5.44 -16.71
N VAL A 136 -1.92 -6.48 -16.22
CA VAL A 136 -1.17 -6.39 -14.95
C VAL A 136 -0.08 -5.33 -15.03
N TRP A 137 0.70 -5.29 -16.12
CA TRP A 137 1.80 -4.34 -16.31
C TRP A 137 1.35 -2.88 -16.29
N LEU A 138 0.32 -2.57 -17.10
CA LEU A 138 -0.23 -1.22 -17.19
C LEU A 138 -0.89 -0.80 -15.89
N GLY A 139 -1.66 -1.71 -15.27
CA GLY A 139 -2.33 -1.43 -14.00
C GLY A 139 -1.34 -1.23 -12.85
N ALA A 140 -0.32 -2.07 -12.73
CA ALA A 140 0.72 -1.95 -11.70
C ALA A 140 1.47 -0.62 -11.82
N THR A 141 1.94 -0.31 -13.04
CA THR A 141 2.64 0.96 -13.33
C THR A 141 1.76 2.17 -13.01
N ALA A 142 0.49 2.15 -13.45
CA ALA A 142 -0.44 3.22 -13.15
C ALA A 142 -0.72 3.33 -11.64
N GLY A 143 -0.85 2.19 -10.94
CA GLY A 143 -1.08 2.14 -9.50
C GLY A 143 0.03 2.81 -8.71
N MET A 144 1.28 2.47 -8.99
CA MET A 144 2.46 3.08 -8.33
C MET A 144 2.56 4.59 -8.64
N VAL A 145 2.48 4.97 -9.92
CA VAL A 145 2.55 6.39 -10.32
C VAL A 145 1.44 7.22 -9.68
N LEU A 146 0.22 6.67 -9.58
CA LEU A 146 -0.88 7.34 -8.89
C LEU A 146 -0.65 7.45 -7.38
N ALA A 147 -0.14 6.41 -6.73
CA ALA A 147 0.17 6.44 -5.31
C ALA A 147 1.22 7.51 -5.00
N ASP A 148 2.30 7.56 -5.77
CA ASP A 148 3.35 8.58 -5.64
C ASP A 148 2.85 9.98 -5.95
N ALA A 149 2.05 10.16 -7.00
CA ALA A 149 1.45 11.45 -7.32
C ALA A 149 0.58 11.96 -6.16
N VAL A 150 -0.20 11.08 -5.53
CA VAL A 150 -1.02 11.41 -4.36
C VAL A 150 -0.13 11.78 -3.16
N ALA A 151 0.96 11.05 -2.90
CA ALA A 151 1.89 11.40 -1.82
C ALA A 151 2.59 12.74 -2.06
N ILE A 152 3.06 13.00 -3.27
CA ILE A 152 3.68 14.29 -3.62
C ILE A 152 2.67 15.43 -3.45
N ALA A 153 1.44 15.28 -3.95
CA ALA A 153 0.40 16.28 -3.79
C ALA A 153 0.04 16.51 -2.32
N ALA A 154 -0.13 15.44 -1.54
CA ALA A 154 -0.42 15.53 -0.11
C ALA A 154 0.74 16.17 0.68
N GLY A 155 1.98 15.81 0.37
CA GLY A 155 3.17 16.32 1.04
C GLY A 155 3.47 17.79 0.71
N THR A 156 3.21 18.22 -0.52
CA THR A 156 3.43 19.62 -0.96
C THR A 156 2.30 20.56 -0.53
N VAL A 157 1.04 20.11 -0.57
CA VAL A 157 -0.13 20.96 -0.31
C VAL A 157 -0.54 20.94 1.15
N LEU A 158 -0.53 19.78 1.81
CA LEU A 158 -1.39 19.59 2.97
C LEU A 158 -0.69 19.79 4.32
N HIS A 159 0.63 19.63 4.44
CA HIS A 159 1.34 19.54 5.74
C HIS A 159 0.72 18.56 6.77
N ARG A 160 -0.39 17.87 6.44
CA ARG A 160 -1.06 16.89 7.28
C ARG A 160 -0.47 15.54 6.99
N ARG A 161 -0.05 14.87 8.06
CA ARG A 161 0.39 13.49 8.05
C ARG A 161 -0.82 12.62 7.72
N LEU A 162 -0.81 11.96 6.57
CA LEU A 162 -1.75 10.85 6.34
C LEU A 162 -1.56 9.86 7.48
N PRO A 163 -2.64 9.36 8.09
CA PRO A 163 -2.54 8.38 9.16
C PRO A 163 -1.95 7.08 8.62
N GLU A 164 -0.63 6.95 8.71
CA GLU A 164 0.16 5.80 8.25
C GLU A 164 -0.41 4.46 8.74
N HIS A 165 -1.00 4.48 9.93
CA HIS A 165 -1.69 3.32 10.51
C HIS A 165 -2.89 2.83 9.69
N LEU A 166 -3.70 3.72 9.12
CA LEU A 166 -4.86 3.32 8.31
C LEU A 166 -4.41 2.71 7.00
N LEU A 167 -3.34 3.27 6.44
CA LEU A 167 -2.77 2.89 5.16
C LEU A 167 -2.18 1.48 5.19
N HIS A 168 -1.29 1.22 6.17
CA HIS A 168 -0.73 -0.11 6.40
C HIS A 168 -1.82 -1.14 6.76
N THR A 169 -2.85 -0.74 7.52
CA THR A 169 -3.96 -1.64 7.84
C THR A 169 -4.74 -2.01 6.58
N ALA A 170 -5.05 -1.04 5.72
CA ALA A 170 -5.80 -1.26 4.49
C ALA A 170 -5.00 -2.13 3.50
N ALA A 171 -3.70 -1.84 3.29
CA ALA A 171 -2.81 -2.63 2.46
C ALA A 171 -2.71 -4.08 2.94
N GLY A 172 -2.50 -4.29 4.25
CA GLY A 172 -2.45 -5.63 4.84
C GLY A 172 -3.78 -6.39 4.71
N LEU A 173 -4.92 -5.73 4.90
CA LEU A 173 -6.24 -6.34 4.68
C LEU A 173 -6.47 -6.72 3.21
N LEU A 174 -6.01 -5.89 2.26
CA LEU A 174 -6.10 -6.19 0.84
C LEU A 174 -5.25 -7.42 0.50
N PHE A 175 -4.00 -7.46 0.95
CA PHE A 175 -3.12 -8.61 0.75
C PHE A 175 -3.70 -9.88 1.37
N LEU A 176 -4.25 -9.80 2.59
CA LEU A 176 -4.88 -10.93 3.24
C LEU A 176 -6.10 -11.43 2.43
N SER A 177 -6.95 -10.52 1.96
CA SER A 177 -8.14 -10.86 1.19
C SER A 177 -7.79 -11.52 -0.14
N CYS A 178 -6.80 -10.96 -0.87
CA CYS A 178 -6.29 -11.57 -2.09
C CYS A 178 -5.65 -12.94 -1.83
N GLY A 179 -4.85 -13.07 -0.77
CA GLY A 179 -4.18 -14.32 -0.43
C GLY A 179 -5.16 -15.43 -0.05
N LEU A 180 -6.17 -15.14 0.77
CA LEU A 180 -7.23 -16.09 1.12
C LEU A 180 -8.06 -16.50 -0.10
N TRP A 181 -8.37 -15.54 -1.00
CA TRP A 181 -9.10 -15.85 -2.23
C TRP A 181 -8.30 -16.79 -3.12
N ILE A 182 -7.06 -16.43 -3.46
CA ILE A 182 -6.19 -17.24 -4.32
C ILE A 182 -5.97 -18.63 -3.70
N LEU A 183 -5.76 -18.71 -2.38
CA LEU A 183 -5.50 -19.99 -1.72
C LEU A 183 -6.72 -20.90 -1.69
N PHE A 184 -7.91 -20.38 -1.37
CA PHE A 184 -9.11 -21.22 -1.23
C PHE A 184 -9.87 -21.44 -2.54
N ASP A 185 -10.00 -20.45 -3.41
CA ASP A 185 -10.68 -20.59 -4.70
C ASP A 185 -9.75 -21.22 -5.75
N GLU A 186 -8.61 -20.58 -6.02
CA GLU A 186 -7.75 -20.96 -7.16
C GLU A 186 -6.89 -22.22 -6.86
N ALA A 187 -6.36 -22.35 -5.64
CA ALA A 187 -5.47 -23.46 -5.30
C ALA A 187 -6.17 -24.72 -4.79
N LEU A 188 -7.25 -24.55 -3.99
CA LEU A 188 -7.95 -25.64 -3.30
C LEU A 188 -9.34 -25.98 -3.90
N ASP A 189 -9.87 -25.17 -4.82
CA ASP A 189 -11.23 -25.30 -5.39
C ASP A 189 -12.36 -25.22 -4.33
N TRP A 190 -12.09 -24.62 -3.17
CA TRP A 190 -13.01 -24.46 -2.02
C TRP A 190 -13.69 -23.09 -2.01
N ARG A 191 -14.44 -22.81 -3.08
CA ARG A 191 -15.25 -21.57 -3.25
C ARG A 191 -16.04 -21.09 -2.03
N PRO A 192 -16.83 -21.94 -1.33
CA PRO A 192 -17.60 -21.46 -0.19
C PRO A 192 -16.70 -20.99 0.96
N VAL A 193 -15.53 -21.63 1.14
CA VAL A 193 -14.54 -21.24 2.16
C VAL A 193 -13.88 -19.92 1.77
N ALA A 194 -13.55 -19.73 0.49
CA ALA A 194 -13.02 -18.46 -0.01
C ALA A 194 -13.99 -17.29 0.29
N ILE A 195 -15.27 -17.44 -0.04
CA ILE A 195 -16.29 -16.41 0.22
C ILE A 195 -16.45 -16.17 1.73
N ALA A 196 -16.57 -17.23 2.53
CA ALA A 196 -16.71 -17.12 3.98
C ALA A 196 -15.52 -16.40 4.61
N SER A 197 -14.29 -16.67 4.14
CA SER A 197 -13.07 -16.04 4.63
C SER A 197 -13.04 -14.52 4.36
N ILE A 198 -13.44 -14.09 3.16
CA ILE A 198 -13.54 -12.65 2.83
C ILE A 198 -14.61 -11.98 3.68
N VAL A 199 -15.79 -12.60 3.80
CA VAL A 199 -16.88 -12.05 4.62
C VAL A 199 -16.43 -11.89 6.07
N ALA A 200 -15.70 -12.87 6.62
CA ALA A 200 -15.15 -12.79 7.97
C ALA A 200 -14.13 -11.65 8.12
N VAL A 201 -13.20 -11.49 7.17
CA VAL A 201 -12.21 -10.39 7.18
C VAL A 201 -12.91 -9.02 7.14
N VAL A 202 -13.88 -8.85 6.25
CA VAL A 202 -14.64 -7.61 6.11
C VAL A 202 -15.47 -7.32 7.37
N ALA A 203 -16.17 -8.32 7.91
CA ALA A 203 -16.95 -8.17 9.13
C ALA A 203 -16.08 -7.79 10.33
N MET A 204 -14.89 -8.39 10.46
CA MET A 204 -13.95 -8.08 11.54
C MET A 204 -13.36 -6.67 11.38
N ALA A 205 -13.02 -6.25 10.15
CA ALA A 205 -12.56 -4.88 9.88
C ALA A 205 -13.64 -3.83 10.18
N LEU A 206 -14.88 -4.08 9.78
CA LEU A 206 -16.03 -3.21 10.10
C LEU A 206 -16.31 -3.18 11.61
N GLY A 207 -16.34 -4.33 12.27
CA GLY A 207 -16.59 -4.44 13.71
C GLY A 207 -15.55 -3.68 14.53
N THR A 208 -14.26 -3.80 14.19
CA THR A 208 -13.20 -3.04 14.85
C THR A 208 -13.28 -1.54 14.57
N ALA A 209 -13.64 -1.12 13.36
CA ALA A 209 -13.86 0.29 13.04
C ALA A 209 -15.04 0.90 13.81
N LEU A 210 -16.17 0.19 13.86
CA LEU A 210 -17.36 0.61 14.60
C LEU A 210 -17.11 0.64 16.12
N TRP A 211 -16.41 -0.35 16.66
CA TRP A 211 -15.99 -0.39 18.06
C TRP A 211 -15.10 0.80 18.42
N ARG A 212 -14.12 1.13 17.57
CA ARG A 212 -13.29 2.32 17.78
C ARG A 212 -14.10 3.61 17.69
N ALA A 213 -15.09 3.68 16.81
CA ALA A 213 -15.97 4.84 16.69
C ALA A 213 -16.90 5.00 17.91
N SER A 214 -17.44 3.91 18.46
CA SER A 214 -18.30 3.95 19.65
C SER A 214 -17.52 4.35 20.91
N LEU A 215 -16.28 3.88 21.07
CA LEU A 215 -15.39 4.30 22.15
C LEU A 215 -15.06 5.80 22.08
N ARG A 216 -14.81 6.34 20.88
CA ARG A 216 -14.59 7.78 20.69
C ARG A 216 -15.82 8.62 21.06
N ARG A 217 -17.02 8.16 20.70
CA ARG A 217 -18.28 8.83 21.06
C ARG A 217 -18.51 8.82 22.57
N SER A 218 -18.22 7.70 23.23
CA SER A 218 -18.38 7.55 24.69
C SER A 218 -17.38 8.41 25.48
N GLY A 219 -16.16 8.58 24.96
CA GLY A 219 -15.15 9.48 25.55
C GLY A 219 -15.49 10.97 25.43
N LEU A 220 -16.18 11.39 24.35
CA LEU A 220 -16.67 12.76 24.19
C LEU A 220 -17.86 13.05 25.13
N ALA A 221 -18.75 12.08 25.34
CA ALA A 221 -19.88 12.21 26.27
C ALA A 221 -19.45 12.30 27.75
N ALA A 222 -18.26 11.79 28.10
CA ALA A 222 -17.69 11.90 29.45
C ALA A 222 -16.92 13.22 29.69
N GLY A 223 -16.68 14.02 28.65
CA GLY A 223 -15.92 15.29 28.72
C GLY A 223 -16.77 16.55 28.96
N GLU A 224 -18.09 16.45 28.91
CA GLU A 224 -19.03 17.54 29.23
C GLU A 224 -19.70 17.28 30.58
N GLY A 225 -18.91 17.38 31.66
CA GLY A 225 -19.45 17.61 33.01
C GLY A 225 -19.77 19.10 33.19
N PRO A 226 -20.85 19.46 33.90
CA PRO A 226 -21.35 20.84 33.96
C PRO A 226 -20.30 21.78 34.54
N THR A 227 -20.15 22.91 33.86
CA THR A 227 -19.47 24.15 34.27
C THR A 227 -19.51 24.37 35.78
N ALA A 228 -18.45 23.96 36.48
CA ALA A 228 -18.27 24.29 37.89
C ALA A 228 -17.72 25.73 37.99
N GLN A 229 -18.67 26.65 38.18
CA GLN A 229 -18.59 27.80 39.08
C GLN A 229 -17.29 28.63 39.09
N GLN A 230 -17.36 29.77 38.38
CA GLN A 230 -17.35 31.08 39.02
C GLN A 230 -16.37 31.27 40.20
N GLN A 231 -15.12 31.60 39.90
CA GLN A 231 -14.25 32.37 40.80
C GLN A 231 -13.92 33.71 40.14
N ILE A 232 -14.76 34.71 40.44
CA ILE A 232 -14.47 36.13 40.22
C ILE A 232 -13.46 36.52 41.31
N PRO A 233 -12.28 37.09 40.99
CA PRO A 233 -11.41 37.64 42.03
C PRO A 233 -12.07 38.91 42.60
N PRO A 234 -12.14 39.10 43.92
CA PRO A 234 -12.58 40.37 44.46
C PRO A 234 -11.51 41.42 44.17
N THR A 235 -11.79 42.27 43.18
CA THR A 235 -11.24 43.62 43.16
C THR A 235 -11.78 44.38 44.37
N ALA A 236 -10.92 44.67 45.33
CA ALA A 236 -11.19 45.69 46.33
C ALA A 236 -9.86 46.33 46.79
N VAL A 237 -9.68 47.57 46.30
CA VAL A 237 -8.97 48.74 46.88
C VAL A 237 -7.49 48.59 47.22
#